data_AF-A0A927NI26-F1
#
_entry.id   AF-A0A927NI26-F1
#
_cell.length_a   1.000
_cell.length_b   1.000
_cell.length_c   1.000
_cell.angle_alpha   90.00
_cell.angle_beta   90.00
_cell.angle_gamma   90.00
#
_symmetry.space_group_name_H-M   'P 1'
#
loop_
_entity.id
_entity.type
_entity.pdbx_description
1 polymer ?
#
loop_
_entity_poly.entity_id
_entity_poly.type
_entity_poly.pdbx_seq_one_letter_code
_entity_poly.pdbx_strand_id
1 'polypeptide(L)'
;MEENKNIPPKNPANDGNANGSHGGNGGGRRRRKKKHKGGNGNNQNHQNNQNHQNNQNSQNNQNSQNAQQGQHQAQPTKQAQANNAQKQPQNAQKQGNPNNQNGGNKNKQQQQNQNKNKQQNQPQNKDENRKDTYAYILDGNLYINLTNKCSNGCDFCVRNERTSYYGNYLWLRHGEPSAEKVIASLNGMGDITRFKEAVFCGFGEPTYKVAEMVALCDYFHGKGLKTRLNTNGQGNLINKRDIVPDLKGKIDLVNISLNASCAEKYQKICRSQFREMAFDAILEFARVCKRNGVPCRFSIVDCIGEEEVEACKKLSQSVGVPLYIRDYITDS
;
A
#
# COMPACT_ATOMS: atom_id res chain seq x y z
N MET A 1 1.40 44.90 20.55
CA MET A 1 0.26 45.78 20.83
C MET A 1 -0.64 45.65 19.61
N GLU A 2 -1.48 44.62 19.56
CA GLU A 2 -2.93 44.71 19.93
C GLU A 2 -3.63 45.81 19.12
N GLU A 3 -4.75 45.61 18.43
CA GLU A 3 -5.81 44.63 18.63
C GLU A 3 -6.72 44.55 17.38
N ASN A 4 -7.44 43.45 17.32
CA ASN A 4 -8.30 42.95 16.25
C ASN A 4 -9.73 43.50 16.40
N LYS A 5 -10.42 43.89 15.31
CA LYS A 5 -11.90 43.88 15.24
C LYS A 5 -12.41 43.44 13.86
N ASN A 6 -12.93 42.22 13.85
CA ASN A 6 -13.76 41.58 12.83
C ASN A 6 -15.03 42.37 12.48
N ILE A 7 -15.35 42.45 11.19
CA ILE A 7 -16.71 42.73 10.66
C ILE A 7 -16.98 41.73 9.52
N PRO A 8 -18.07 40.94 9.54
CA PRO A 8 -18.40 40.02 8.45
C PRO A 8 -19.26 40.68 7.36
N PRO A 9 -19.11 40.34 6.07
CA PRO A 9 -20.07 40.75 5.06
C PRO A 9 -21.25 39.76 4.93
N LYS A 10 -22.41 40.38 4.65
CA LYS A 10 -23.77 39.83 4.59
C LYS A 10 -24.01 38.97 3.36
N ASN A 11 -24.88 37.97 3.52
CA ASN A 11 -25.52 37.21 2.46
C ASN A 11 -26.85 37.89 2.06
N PRO A 12 -27.19 38.09 0.77
CA PRO A 12 -28.55 38.46 0.40
C PRO A 12 -29.32 37.25 -0.14
N ALA A 13 -30.49 37.00 0.47
CA ALA A 13 -31.52 36.15 -0.08
C ALA A 13 -32.61 37.01 -0.72
N ASN A 14 -33.04 36.56 -1.91
CA ASN A 14 -34.41 36.52 -2.44
C ASN A 14 -35.22 37.82 -2.61
N ASP A 15 -35.69 38.06 -3.83
CA ASP A 15 -37.05 38.58 -4.08
C ASP A 15 -37.55 38.12 -5.45
N GLY A 16 -38.72 37.49 -5.45
CA GLY A 16 -39.47 37.14 -6.64
C GLY A 16 -40.37 38.29 -7.10
N ASN A 17 -40.76 38.27 -8.37
CA ASN A 17 -41.94 39.01 -8.80
C ASN A 17 -42.63 38.27 -9.96
N ALA A 18 -43.93 38.02 -9.77
CA ALA A 18 -44.85 37.46 -10.74
C ALA A 18 -45.93 38.50 -11.02
N ASN A 19 -46.27 38.70 -12.29
CA ASN A 19 -47.50 39.37 -12.71
C ASN A 19 -48.05 38.69 -13.97
N GLY A 20 -49.35 38.39 -13.97
CA GLY A 20 -50.04 37.63 -15.02
C GLY A 20 -51.03 38.44 -15.85
N SER A 21 -51.69 37.75 -16.80
CA SER A 21 -53.01 38.05 -17.41
C SER A 21 -53.29 36.94 -18.45
N HIS A 22 -54.29 36.08 -18.24
CA HIS A 22 -55.73 36.16 -18.60
C HIS A 22 -56.11 35.59 -19.99
N GLY A 23 -57.10 34.69 -19.98
CA GLY A 23 -57.86 34.15 -21.13
C GLY A 23 -57.55 32.66 -21.41
N GLY A 24 -58.47 31.70 -21.51
CA GLY A 24 -59.92 31.66 -21.42
C GLY A 24 -60.44 30.30 -21.97
N ASN A 25 -61.33 29.67 -21.20
CA ASN A 25 -62.50 28.86 -21.61
C ASN A 25 -62.42 27.46 -22.26
N GLY A 26 -63.32 26.57 -21.74
CA GLY A 26 -63.93 25.39 -22.40
C GLY A 26 -63.10 24.09 -22.37
N GLY A 27 -63.52 22.92 -21.84
CA GLY A 27 -64.86 22.34 -21.68
C GLY A 27 -64.90 21.00 -22.45
N GLY A 28 -65.04 19.85 -21.79
CA GLY A 28 -65.30 18.58 -22.50
C GLY A 28 -64.93 17.27 -21.79
N ARG A 29 -65.85 16.75 -20.98
CA ARG A 29 -65.88 15.34 -20.54
C ARG A 29 -66.16 14.41 -21.73
N ARG A 30 -65.52 13.23 -21.80
CA ARG A 30 -66.21 11.95 -22.07
C ARG A 30 -65.34 10.72 -21.74
N ARG A 31 -66.04 9.68 -21.30
CA ARG A 31 -65.61 8.45 -20.64
C ARG A 31 -65.69 7.25 -21.60
N ARG A 32 -64.95 6.17 -21.26
CA ARG A 32 -65.18 4.72 -21.53
C ARG A 32 -64.90 4.24 -22.98
N LYS A 33 -64.43 3.02 -23.28
CA LYS A 33 -64.50 1.70 -22.59
C LYS A 33 -63.58 0.65 -23.29
N LYS A 34 -62.96 -0.24 -22.48
CA LYS A 34 -62.84 -1.72 -22.57
C LYS A 34 -62.56 -2.50 -23.90
N LYS A 35 -61.43 -3.22 -23.88
CA LYS A 35 -61.17 -4.71 -23.93
C LYS A 35 -61.65 -5.63 -25.09
N HIS A 36 -60.74 -6.62 -25.34
CA HIS A 36 -60.90 -8.04 -25.76
C HIS A 36 -60.84 -8.37 -27.28
N LYS A 37 -60.31 -9.51 -27.79
CA LYS A 37 -59.45 -10.66 -27.36
C LYS A 37 -59.32 -11.62 -28.60
N GLY A 38 -58.23 -12.41 -28.71
CA GLY A 38 -58.13 -13.69 -29.49
C GLY A 38 -57.69 -13.56 -30.97
N GLY A 39 -56.93 -14.47 -31.60
CA GLY A 39 -56.32 -15.77 -31.24
C GLY A 39 -56.06 -16.64 -32.50
N ASN A 40 -55.03 -17.52 -32.46
CA ASN A 40 -54.63 -18.64 -33.38
C ASN A 40 -54.04 -18.30 -34.79
N GLY A 41 -53.05 -19.02 -35.35
CA GLY A 41 -52.27 -20.22 -34.97
C GLY A 41 -51.47 -20.78 -36.19
N ASN A 42 -50.32 -21.46 -35.95
CA ASN A 42 -49.50 -22.42 -36.75
C ASN A 42 -49.24 -22.17 -38.27
N ASN A 43 -48.06 -22.46 -38.87
CA ASN A 43 -47.36 -23.75 -38.92
C ASN A 43 -45.93 -23.62 -39.55
N GLN A 44 -45.22 -24.75 -39.50
CA GLN A 44 -43.78 -25.04 -39.67
C GLN A 44 -43.12 -24.95 -41.07
N ASN A 45 -41.78 -25.15 -41.03
CA ASN A 45 -40.84 -25.69 -42.03
C ASN A 45 -40.21 -24.72 -43.05
N HIS A 46 -38.88 -24.61 -43.00
CA HIS A 46 -38.00 -25.15 -44.05
C HIS A 46 -36.59 -25.41 -43.48
N GLN A 47 -36.22 -26.69 -43.47
CA GLN A 47 -34.85 -27.19 -43.40
C GLN A 47 -34.17 -26.92 -44.75
N ASN A 48 -32.87 -26.67 -44.74
CA ASN A 48 -32.03 -26.94 -45.92
C ASN A 48 -30.72 -27.56 -45.42
N ASN A 49 -30.50 -28.81 -45.82
CA ASN A 49 -29.25 -29.53 -45.62
C ASN A 49 -28.99 -30.40 -46.87
N GLN A 50 -27.69 -30.59 -47.13
CA GLN A 50 -27.05 -31.63 -47.97
C GLN A 50 -26.79 -31.33 -49.46
N ASN A 51 -25.50 -31.21 -49.78
CA ASN A 51 -24.68 -32.15 -50.59
C ASN A 51 -23.26 -31.56 -50.73
N HIS A 52 -22.13 -32.25 -50.71
CA HIS A 52 -21.78 -33.66 -50.78
C HIS A 52 -20.38 -33.89 -50.17
N GLN A 53 -20.15 -35.11 -49.70
CA GLN A 53 -18.86 -35.69 -49.28
C GLN A 53 -18.00 -36.12 -50.49
N ASN A 54 -16.69 -36.28 -50.25
CA ASN A 54 -15.72 -37.25 -50.79
C ASN A 54 -14.33 -36.58 -50.93
N ASN A 55 -13.18 -37.19 -50.66
CA ASN A 55 -12.86 -38.54 -50.22
C ASN A 55 -11.45 -38.54 -49.57
N GLN A 56 -11.21 -39.58 -48.78
CA GLN A 56 -9.94 -39.96 -48.16
C GLN A 56 -8.87 -40.30 -49.22
N ASN A 57 -7.58 -40.22 -48.89
CA ASN A 57 -6.78 -41.34 -48.35
C ASN A 57 -5.29 -41.30 -48.75
N SER A 58 -4.48 -41.99 -47.94
CA SER A 58 -3.15 -42.56 -48.22
C SER A 58 -1.94 -41.64 -48.13
N GLN A 59 -0.76 -42.06 -47.68
CA GLN A 59 -0.23 -43.12 -46.81
C GLN A 59 1.30 -42.92 -46.88
N ASN A 60 2.00 -43.16 -45.78
CA ASN A 60 3.40 -43.63 -45.64
C ASN A 60 4.46 -43.28 -46.72
N ASN A 61 5.61 -42.74 -46.28
CA ASN A 61 6.83 -43.56 -46.35
C ASN A 61 7.96 -43.12 -45.40
N GLN A 62 8.74 -44.11 -44.99
CA GLN A 62 9.82 -44.11 -44.02
C GLN A 62 11.19 -43.69 -44.62
N ASN A 63 12.13 -43.46 -43.69
CA ASN A 63 13.57 -43.74 -43.71
C ASN A 63 14.61 -42.68 -44.13
N SER A 64 15.26 -42.12 -43.09
CA SER A 64 16.68 -42.29 -42.73
C SER A 64 17.79 -41.91 -43.70
N GLN A 65 18.66 -40.96 -43.30
CA GLN A 65 20.08 -41.21 -42.92
C GLN A 65 20.87 -39.91 -42.61
N ASN A 66 21.63 -39.95 -41.48
CA ASN A 66 22.96 -39.39 -41.17
C ASN A 66 23.24 -37.87 -41.31
N ALA A 67 24.08 -37.19 -40.50
CA ALA A 67 24.88 -37.50 -39.31
C ALA A 67 25.52 -36.17 -38.78
N GLN A 68 26.15 -36.26 -37.59
CA GLN A 68 27.12 -35.34 -36.92
C GLN A 68 26.53 -34.20 -36.08
N GLN A 69 26.42 -34.34 -34.75
CA GLN A 69 27.45 -34.23 -33.69
C GLN A 69 27.88 -32.80 -33.35
N GLY A 70 27.64 -32.40 -32.10
CA GLY A 70 28.07 -31.15 -31.50
C GLY A 70 27.52 -30.96 -30.08
N GLN A 71 27.87 -31.87 -29.15
CA GLN A 71 27.69 -31.68 -27.70
C GLN A 71 28.97 -31.06 -27.13
N HIS A 72 28.86 -30.03 -26.29
CA HIS A 72 29.80 -29.81 -25.20
C HIS A 72 29.12 -29.21 -23.97
N GLN A 73 28.99 -30.07 -22.95
CA GLN A 73 28.92 -29.71 -21.55
C GLN A 73 30.34 -29.37 -21.06
N ALA A 74 30.49 -28.41 -20.16
CA ALA A 74 31.73 -28.20 -19.41
C ALA A 74 31.40 -28.03 -17.92
N GLN A 75 31.96 -28.94 -17.13
CA GLN A 75 32.14 -28.88 -15.68
C GLN A 75 33.66 -28.98 -15.38
N PRO A 76 34.11 -28.73 -14.14
CA PRO A 76 35.34 -27.98 -13.86
C PRO A 76 36.60 -28.84 -13.70
N THR A 77 37.78 -28.21 -13.79
CA THR A 77 39.09 -28.81 -13.49
C THR A 77 39.80 -28.14 -12.31
N LYS A 78 40.26 -28.97 -11.35
CA LYS A 78 41.45 -28.77 -10.48
C LYS A 78 42.67 -29.31 -11.28
N GLN A 79 43.97 -29.07 -11.05
CA GLN A 79 44.78 -28.90 -9.83
C GLN A 79 46.28 -28.73 -10.24
N ALA A 80 47.10 -28.04 -9.42
CA ALA A 80 48.51 -28.34 -9.05
C ALA A 80 49.12 -27.11 -8.31
N GLN A 81 49.29 -27.14 -6.97
CA GLN A 81 50.53 -27.49 -6.19
C GLN A 81 51.71 -26.53 -6.46
N ALA A 82 52.42 -25.92 -5.50
CA ALA A 82 52.89 -26.50 -4.23
C ALA A 82 53.34 -25.47 -3.15
N ASN A 83 53.19 -25.90 -1.87
CA ASN A 83 54.12 -25.80 -0.71
C ASN A 83 54.47 -24.45 -0.03
N ASN A 84 54.07 -24.31 1.24
CA ASN A 84 55.02 -24.31 2.36
C ASN A 84 54.34 -24.63 3.72
N ALA A 85 55.13 -25.17 4.65
CA ALA A 85 54.71 -26.03 5.75
C ALA A 85 54.63 -25.35 7.14
N GLN A 86 53.87 -26.00 8.05
CA GLN A 86 54.14 -26.21 9.51
C GLN A 86 54.23 -24.97 10.42
N LYS A 87 53.65 -24.90 11.64
CA LYS A 87 53.42 -25.89 12.71
C LYS A 87 52.49 -25.25 13.77
N GLN A 88 51.59 -26.03 14.38
CA GLN A 88 51.02 -25.77 15.72
C GLN A 88 52.04 -26.11 16.81
N PRO A 89 51.79 -25.72 18.07
CA PRO A 89 51.54 -26.79 19.04
C PRO A 89 50.41 -26.53 20.06
N GLN A 90 50.01 -27.64 20.68
CA GLN A 90 49.00 -27.81 21.73
C GLN A 90 49.62 -27.78 23.14
N ASN A 91 48.82 -27.35 24.12
CA ASN A 91 48.62 -27.83 25.50
C ASN A 91 49.76 -28.26 26.48
N ALA A 92 49.73 -27.59 27.65
CA ALA A 92 49.53 -28.14 29.01
C ALA A 92 50.70 -28.36 30.01
N GLN A 93 50.30 -28.21 31.29
CA GLN A 93 50.88 -28.60 32.61
C GLN A 93 51.84 -27.59 33.27
N LYS A 94 51.53 -26.97 34.43
CA LYS A 94 51.24 -27.38 35.84
C LYS A 94 52.50 -27.55 36.74
N GLN A 95 52.41 -26.84 37.88
CA GLN A 95 53.02 -27.05 39.21
C GLN A 95 54.40 -26.46 39.55
N GLY A 96 54.41 -25.73 40.68
CA GLY A 96 55.60 -25.30 41.44
C GLY A 96 55.31 -24.15 42.42
N ASN A 97 54.94 -24.47 43.67
CA ASN A 97 55.03 -23.62 44.88
C ASN A 97 56.34 -24.05 45.62
N PRO A 98 56.95 -23.37 46.65
CA PRO A 98 56.30 -22.60 47.73
C PRO A 98 57.09 -21.41 48.36
N ASN A 99 56.54 -20.90 49.49
CA ASN A 99 57.11 -20.04 50.56
C ASN A 99 57.04 -18.50 50.35
N ASN A 100 56.70 -17.63 51.32
CA ASN A 100 56.35 -17.75 52.73
C ASN A 100 55.63 -16.45 53.22
N GLN A 101 54.65 -16.63 54.11
CA GLN A 101 54.20 -15.81 55.27
C GLN A 101 53.95 -14.28 55.23
N ASN A 102 52.72 -14.00 55.71
CA ASN A 102 52.29 -13.01 56.71
C ASN A 102 52.25 -11.50 56.41
N GLY A 103 51.02 -10.98 56.51
CA GLY A 103 50.77 -9.71 57.20
C GLY A 103 49.62 -8.87 56.64
N GLY A 104 48.55 -8.71 57.43
CA GLY A 104 47.80 -7.43 57.43
C GLY A 104 46.52 -7.36 56.61
N ASN A 105 45.47 -7.93 57.18
CA ASN A 105 44.07 -7.67 56.83
C ASN A 105 43.71 -6.19 57.08
N LYS A 106 43.33 -5.44 56.03
CA LYS A 106 42.46 -4.25 56.03
C LYS A 106 42.23 -3.78 54.58
N ASN A 107 40.98 -3.46 54.23
CA ASN A 107 40.51 -2.83 52.97
C ASN A 107 39.98 -3.74 51.83
N LYS A 108 39.21 -4.77 52.13
CA LYS A 108 38.31 -5.45 51.15
C LYS A 108 36.81 -5.15 51.32
N GLN A 109 36.46 -3.99 51.88
CA GLN A 109 35.06 -3.55 52.03
C GLN A 109 34.77 -2.13 51.49
N GLN A 110 35.61 -1.60 50.59
CA GLN A 110 35.34 -0.29 49.95
C GLN A 110 35.39 -0.29 48.41
N GLN A 111 35.46 -1.45 47.74
CA GLN A 111 35.39 -1.53 46.27
C GLN A 111 34.20 -2.34 45.72
N GLN A 112 33.24 -2.75 46.56
CA GLN A 112 31.99 -3.39 46.11
C GLN A 112 30.75 -2.47 46.20
N ASN A 113 30.89 -1.24 46.70
CA ASN A 113 29.77 -0.29 46.81
C ASN A 113 29.80 0.87 45.79
N GLN A 114 30.76 0.92 44.87
CA GLN A 114 30.75 1.92 43.79
C GLN A 114 30.09 1.43 42.49
N ASN A 115 29.73 0.14 42.39
CA ASN A 115 29.06 -0.43 41.22
C ASN A 115 27.56 -0.69 41.37
N LYS A 116 26.95 -0.44 42.55
CA LYS A 116 25.49 -0.58 42.73
C LYS A 116 24.70 0.70 42.49
N ASN A 117 25.34 1.88 42.51
CA ASN A 117 24.67 3.16 42.28
C ASN A 117 24.90 3.77 40.88
N LYS A 118 25.60 3.07 39.96
CA LYS A 118 25.73 3.49 38.55
C LYS A 118 24.68 2.88 37.61
N GLN A 119 23.79 2.02 38.10
CA GLN A 119 22.72 1.38 37.31
C GLN A 119 21.32 1.97 37.56
N GLN A 120 21.17 3.06 38.33
CA GLN A 120 19.85 3.63 38.62
C GLN A 120 19.56 5.00 37.99
N ASN A 121 20.46 5.52 37.14
CA ASN A 121 20.22 6.73 36.36
C ASN A 121 20.62 6.54 34.89
N GLN A 122 20.22 5.43 34.28
CA GLN A 122 19.94 5.49 32.85
C GLN A 122 18.64 6.28 32.70
N PRO A 123 18.55 7.28 31.80
CA PRO A 123 17.26 7.86 31.48
C PRO A 123 16.40 6.71 30.98
N GLN A 124 15.42 6.26 31.77
CA GLN A 124 14.36 5.41 31.24
C GLN A 124 13.81 6.17 30.04
N ASN A 125 14.02 5.60 28.86
CA ASN A 125 13.60 6.24 27.63
C ASN A 125 12.07 6.31 27.72
N LYS A 126 11.52 7.50 28.01
CA LYS A 126 10.07 7.70 28.22
C LYS A 126 9.23 7.18 27.04
N ASP A 127 9.89 6.98 25.90
CA ASP A 127 9.37 6.38 24.68
C ASP A 127 9.14 4.87 24.71
N GLU A 128 9.79 4.07 25.57
CA GLU A 128 9.60 2.61 25.58
C GLU A 128 8.23 2.19 26.12
N ASN A 129 7.67 2.95 27.06
CA ASN A 129 6.36 2.64 27.64
C ASN A 129 5.17 3.27 26.90
N ARG A 130 5.40 3.92 25.76
CA ARG A 130 4.34 4.63 25.03
C ARG A 130 3.47 3.66 24.23
N LYS A 131 2.15 3.83 24.26
CA LYS A 131 1.23 2.99 23.49
C LYS A 131 1.40 3.22 21.99
N ASP A 132 1.32 2.15 21.20
CA ASP A 132 1.36 2.22 19.74
C ASP A 132 0.08 2.88 19.18
N THR A 133 0.24 3.69 18.13
CA THR A 133 -0.87 4.35 17.43
C THR A 133 -1.30 3.52 16.22
N TYR A 134 -2.36 2.74 16.38
CA TYR A 134 -2.93 1.92 15.30
C TYR A 134 -3.96 2.67 14.45
N ALA A 135 -4.63 3.65 15.04
CA ALA A 135 -5.57 4.52 14.36
C ALA A 135 -5.38 5.96 14.83
N TYR A 136 -5.51 6.92 13.91
CA TYR A 136 -5.38 8.35 14.19
C TYR A 136 -6.27 9.19 13.28
N ILE A 137 -6.52 10.45 13.65
CA ILE A 137 -7.42 11.34 12.94
C ILE A 137 -6.60 12.42 12.24
N LEU A 138 -6.90 12.66 10.96
CA LEU A 138 -6.32 13.75 10.20
C LEU A 138 -7.30 14.20 9.11
N ASP A 139 -7.53 15.51 8.98
CA ASP A 139 -8.38 16.14 7.96
C ASP A 139 -9.82 15.58 7.84
N GLY A 140 -10.36 15.12 8.97
CA GLY A 140 -11.69 14.51 9.06
C GLY A 140 -11.76 13.05 8.58
N ASN A 141 -10.62 12.40 8.35
CA ASN A 141 -10.53 10.97 8.02
C ASN A 141 -9.98 10.17 9.21
N LEU A 142 -10.27 8.87 9.21
CA LEU A 142 -9.72 7.89 10.15
C LEU A 142 -8.55 7.15 9.48
N TYR A 143 -7.33 7.43 9.88
CA TYR A 143 -6.14 6.78 9.33
C TYR A 143 -5.80 5.51 10.09
N ILE A 144 -5.42 4.46 9.37
CA ILE A 144 -5.11 3.13 9.89
C ILE A 144 -3.64 2.79 9.61
N ASN A 145 -2.88 2.58 10.69
CA ASN A 145 -1.43 2.34 10.68
C ASN A 145 -1.14 0.88 11.03
N LEU A 146 -0.77 0.08 10.02
CA LEU A 146 -0.69 -1.39 10.15
C LEU A 146 0.73 -1.95 10.27
N THR A 147 1.74 -1.21 9.83
CA THR A 147 3.08 -1.78 9.65
C THR A 147 4.16 -0.72 9.65
N ASN A 148 5.35 -1.09 10.11
CA ASN A 148 6.56 -0.29 9.95
C ASN A 148 7.30 -0.63 8.65
N LYS A 149 6.96 -1.73 7.96
CA LYS A 149 7.67 -2.14 6.75
C LYS A 149 7.28 -1.24 5.59
N CYS A 150 8.25 -0.83 4.80
CA CYS A 150 8.02 -0.17 3.52
C CYS A 150 9.07 -0.65 2.53
N SER A 151 8.67 -0.92 1.30
CA SER A 151 9.59 -1.30 0.23
C SER A 151 10.41 -0.12 -0.32
N ASN A 152 10.02 1.10 0.03
CA ASN A 152 10.73 2.33 -0.32
C ASN A 152 11.44 2.92 0.91
N GLY A 153 12.61 3.50 0.66
CA GLY A 153 13.34 4.36 1.59
C GLY A 153 13.36 5.80 1.06
N CYS A 154 12.20 6.39 0.80
CA CYS A 154 12.12 7.69 0.12
C CYS A 154 12.82 8.80 0.92
N ASP A 155 13.47 9.72 0.20
CA ASP A 155 14.23 10.83 0.81
C ASP A 155 13.32 11.82 1.52
N PHE A 156 12.17 12.09 0.93
CA PHE A 156 11.15 12.99 1.44
C PHE A 156 10.21 12.33 2.46
N CYS A 157 10.47 11.10 2.90
CA CYS A 157 9.54 10.41 3.79
C CYS A 157 9.64 10.98 5.21
N VAL A 158 8.52 11.51 5.72
CA VAL A 158 8.41 12.08 7.08
C VAL A 158 8.85 11.13 8.20
N ARG A 159 8.82 9.80 7.95
CA ARG A 159 9.29 8.79 8.90
C ARG A 159 10.78 8.89 9.23
N ASN A 160 11.58 9.52 8.36
CA ASN A 160 13.03 9.66 8.52
C ASN A 160 13.40 10.85 9.41
N GLU A 161 12.54 11.86 9.48
CA GLU A 161 12.85 13.14 10.12
C GLU A 161 12.10 13.33 11.43
N ARG A 162 10.99 12.60 11.62
CA ARG A 162 10.04 12.86 12.71
C ARG A 162 9.73 11.62 13.52
N THR A 163 9.77 11.77 14.83
CA THR A 163 9.33 10.74 15.79
C THR A 163 7.81 10.67 15.91
N SER A 164 7.10 11.74 15.52
CA SER A 164 5.64 11.85 15.48
C SER A 164 5.16 12.63 14.24
N TYR A 165 3.91 12.40 13.84
CA TYR A 165 3.26 13.05 12.71
C TYR A 165 1.93 13.67 13.16
N TYR A 166 1.82 14.99 13.15
CA TYR A 166 0.70 15.73 13.76
C TYR A 166 0.38 15.27 15.19
N GLY A 167 1.42 15.11 16.03
CA GLY A 167 1.29 14.61 17.41
C GLY A 167 1.05 13.10 17.54
N ASN A 168 0.91 12.36 16.43
CA ASN A 168 0.70 10.91 16.44
C ASN A 168 2.02 10.15 16.34
N TYR A 169 2.18 9.17 17.21
CA TYR A 169 3.38 8.35 17.31
C TYR A 169 3.25 7.08 16.46
N LEU A 170 3.64 7.18 15.18
CA LEU A 170 3.32 6.16 14.17
C LEU A 170 4.28 4.97 14.10
N TRP A 171 5.48 5.06 14.70
CA TRP A 171 6.35 3.90 14.85
C TRP A 171 5.75 2.90 15.83
N LEU A 172 5.45 1.69 15.34
CA LEU A 172 4.87 0.61 16.12
C LEU A 172 5.98 -0.13 16.89
N ARG A 173 6.17 0.17 18.17
CA ARG A 173 7.27 -0.38 18.99
C ARG A 173 6.94 -1.75 19.56
N HIS A 174 5.66 -2.05 19.75
CA HIS A 174 5.18 -3.26 20.43
C HIS A 174 4.68 -4.33 19.46
N GLY A 175 4.99 -4.17 18.17
CA GLY A 175 4.62 -5.09 17.10
C GLY A 175 3.46 -4.61 16.26
N GLU A 176 3.39 -5.15 15.05
CA GLU A 176 2.35 -4.82 14.07
C GLU A 176 0.98 -5.37 14.53
N PRO A 177 -0.10 -4.56 14.50
CA PRO A 177 -1.40 -4.98 15.00
C PRO A 177 -2.04 -6.06 14.12
N SER A 178 -2.87 -6.90 14.73
CA SER A 178 -3.90 -7.66 14.00
C SER A 178 -5.13 -6.78 13.75
N ALA A 179 -6.04 -7.21 12.87
CA ALA A 179 -7.29 -6.50 12.63
C ALA A 179 -8.10 -6.31 13.93
N GLU A 180 -8.13 -7.32 14.81
CA GLU A 180 -8.84 -7.27 16.09
C GLU A 180 -8.24 -6.21 17.02
N LYS A 181 -6.91 -6.09 17.06
CA LYS A 181 -6.24 -5.03 17.85
C LYS A 181 -6.58 -3.64 17.33
N VAL A 182 -6.65 -3.46 16.01
CA VAL A 182 -7.09 -2.18 15.43
C VAL A 182 -8.53 -1.91 15.82
N ILE A 183 -9.46 -2.85 15.60
CA ILE A 183 -10.89 -2.68 15.96
C ILE A 183 -11.05 -2.37 17.45
N ALA A 184 -10.35 -3.08 18.34
CA ALA A 184 -10.39 -2.80 19.77
C ALA A 184 -9.92 -1.37 20.11
N SER A 185 -8.93 -0.84 19.38
CA SER A 185 -8.48 0.54 19.55
C SER A 185 -9.52 1.58 19.10
N LEU A 186 -10.35 1.24 18.11
CA LEU A 186 -11.40 2.11 17.60
C LEU A 186 -12.57 2.28 18.57
N ASN A 187 -12.84 1.28 19.42
CA ASN A 187 -13.92 1.35 20.41
C ASN A 187 -13.79 2.56 21.35
N GLY A 188 -12.56 3.01 21.63
CA GLY A 188 -12.30 4.21 22.44
C GLY A 188 -12.54 5.54 21.71
N MET A 189 -12.75 5.53 20.39
CA MET A 189 -12.90 6.74 19.57
C MET A 189 -14.35 7.19 19.40
N GLY A 190 -15.32 6.38 19.87
CA GLY A 190 -16.76 6.63 19.71
C GLY A 190 -17.27 6.18 18.33
N ASP A 191 -18.32 6.84 17.84
CA ASP A 191 -18.89 6.54 16.53
C ASP A 191 -17.93 6.96 15.40
N ILE A 192 -17.43 5.95 14.67
CA ILE A 192 -16.49 6.13 13.58
C ILE A 192 -17.15 6.60 12.27
N THR A 193 -18.48 6.53 12.16
CA THR A 193 -19.19 6.94 10.94
C THR A 193 -19.17 8.47 10.73
N ARG A 194 -18.77 9.22 11.76
CA ARG A 194 -18.53 10.67 11.67
C ARG A 194 -17.36 11.04 10.75
N PHE A 195 -16.47 10.10 10.44
CA PHE A 195 -15.32 10.33 9.57
C PHE A 195 -15.72 10.18 8.10
N LYS A 196 -15.02 10.88 7.20
CA LYS A 196 -15.33 10.83 5.76
C LYS A 196 -15.01 9.46 5.15
N GLU A 197 -13.89 8.88 5.57
CA GLU A 197 -13.40 7.56 5.13
C GLU A 197 -12.36 7.02 6.13
N ALA A 198 -12.14 5.70 6.09
CA ALA A 198 -11.00 5.03 6.67
C ALA A 198 -9.86 4.95 5.65
N VAL A 199 -8.68 5.46 5.98
CA VAL A 199 -7.52 5.55 5.08
C VAL A 199 -6.40 4.66 5.59
N PHE A 200 -6.07 3.59 4.87
CA PHE A 200 -4.89 2.78 5.17
C PHE A 200 -3.63 3.54 4.76
N CYS A 201 -2.92 4.07 5.76
CA CYS A 201 -1.75 4.92 5.60
C CYS A 201 -1.06 5.10 6.96
N GLY A 202 0.28 5.13 6.97
CA GLY A 202 1.09 5.29 8.16
C GLY A 202 2.57 5.48 7.78
N PHE A 203 3.50 5.08 8.66
CA PHE A 203 4.93 5.12 8.32
C PHE A 203 5.38 3.96 7.44
N GLY A 204 4.62 2.86 7.39
CA GLY A 204 4.85 1.74 6.48
C GLY A 204 3.92 1.73 5.26
N GLU A 205 4.13 0.71 4.43
CA GLU A 205 3.35 0.39 3.24
C GLU A 205 2.26 -0.64 3.60
N PRO A 206 0.96 -0.26 3.59
CA PRO A 206 -0.13 -1.13 4.08
C PRO A 206 -0.23 -2.48 3.37
N THR A 207 0.25 -2.59 2.13
CA THR A 207 0.22 -3.85 1.37
C THR A 207 1.16 -4.93 1.91
N TYR A 208 1.98 -4.68 2.95
CA TYR A 208 2.60 -5.77 3.73
C TYR A 208 1.59 -6.53 4.61
N LYS A 209 0.39 -5.97 4.82
CA LYS A 209 -0.65 -6.45 5.74
C LYS A 209 -1.99 -6.58 5.02
N VAL A 210 -1.99 -7.16 3.81
CA VAL A 210 -3.21 -7.29 2.97
C VAL A 210 -4.33 -8.02 3.72
N ALA A 211 -4.01 -9.09 4.44
CA ALA A 211 -5.02 -9.86 5.17
C ALA A 211 -5.73 -9.01 6.24
N GLU A 212 -4.96 -8.30 7.07
CA GLU A 212 -5.54 -7.41 8.09
C GLU A 212 -6.28 -6.22 7.47
N MET A 213 -5.73 -5.64 6.39
CA MET A 213 -6.37 -4.57 5.66
C MET A 213 -7.75 -4.99 5.13
N VAL A 214 -7.85 -6.16 4.48
CA VAL A 214 -9.11 -6.69 3.94
C VAL A 214 -10.13 -6.97 5.06
N ALA A 215 -9.69 -7.58 6.16
CA ALA A 215 -10.56 -7.82 7.32
C ALA A 215 -11.11 -6.52 7.92
N LEU A 216 -10.30 -5.47 7.96
CA LEU A 216 -10.72 -4.15 8.42
C LEU A 216 -11.69 -3.47 7.45
N CYS A 217 -11.57 -3.71 6.14
CA CYS A 217 -12.54 -3.21 5.17
C CYS A 217 -13.93 -3.74 5.46
N ASP A 218 -14.07 -5.04 5.75
CA ASP A 218 -15.37 -5.63 6.13
C ASP A 218 -15.98 -4.97 7.37
N TYR A 219 -15.15 -4.67 8.37
CA TYR A 219 -15.57 -3.94 9.55
C TYR A 219 -16.06 -2.52 9.21
N PHE A 220 -15.30 -1.74 8.42
CA PHE A 220 -15.66 -0.37 8.06
C PHE A 220 -16.92 -0.31 7.18
N HIS A 221 -17.01 -1.15 6.16
CA HIS A 221 -18.16 -1.24 5.29
C HIS A 221 -19.41 -1.71 6.04
N GLY A 222 -19.28 -2.63 6.99
CA GLY A 222 -20.37 -3.03 7.89
C GLY A 222 -20.90 -1.89 8.76
N LYS A 223 -20.14 -0.79 8.93
CA LYS A 223 -20.56 0.45 9.59
C LYS A 223 -20.96 1.55 8.60
N GLY A 224 -20.87 1.32 7.30
CA GLY A 224 -21.17 2.31 6.26
C GLY A 224 -20.05 3.31 5.98
N LEU A 225 -18.83 3.05 6.46
CA LEU A 225 -17.66 3.92 6.25
C LEU A 225 -16.85 3.48 5.03
N LYS A 226 -16.55 4.40 4.11
CA LYS A 226 -15.73 4.13 2.92
C LYS A 226 -14.27 3.88 3.27
N THR A 227 -13.55 3.19 2.39
CA THR A 227 -12.14 2.81 2.57
C THR A 227 -11.25 3.30 1.43
N ARG A 228 -10.06 3.81 1.78
CA ARG A 228 -9.03 4.19 0.82
C ARG A 228 -7.69 3.59 1.17
N LEU A 229 -7.01 3.05 0.17
CA LEU A 229 -5.62 2.60 0.28
C LEU A 229 -4.69 3.68 -0.25
N ASN A 230 -3.83 4.25 0.60
CA ASN A 230 -2.66 4.98 0.14
C ASN A 230 -1.49 4.00 0.07
N THR A 231 -0.91 3.85 -1.12
CA THR A 231 0.16 2.89 -1.37
C THR A 231 1.25 3.49 -2.23
N ASN A 232 2.47 2.98 -2.10
CA ASN A 232 3.55 3.21 -3.05
C ASN A 232 3.36 2.44 -4.37
N GLY A 233 2.35 1.58 -4.47
CA GLY A 233 1.96 0.85 -5.70
C GLY A 233 2.67 -0.49 -5.91
N GLN A 234 3.56 -0.91 -5.01
CA GLN A 234 4.39 -2.12 -5.18
C GLN A 234 3.76 -3.37 -4.54
N GLY A 235 2.46 -3.35 -4.24
CA GLY A 235 1.77 -4.40 -3.50
C GLY A 235 1.94 -5.80 -4.11
N ASN A 236 1.90 -5.92 -5.43
CA ASN A 236 2.11 -7.20 -6.11
C ASN A 236 3.55 -7.72 -5.95
N LEU A 237 4.55 -6.83 -6.00
CA LEU A 237 5.95 -7.20 -5.77
C LEU A 237 6.20 -7.63 -4.31
N ILE A 238 5.62 -6.88 -3.35
CA ILE A 238 5.72 -7.17 -1.92
C ILE A 238 5.14 -8.56 -1.60
N ASN A 239 3.98 -8.87 -2.17
CA ASN A 239 3.25 -10.10 -1.88
C ASN A 239 3.60 -11.28 -2.82
N LYS A 240 4.40 -11.04 -3.87
CA LYS A 240 4.80 -12.02 -4.89
C LYS A 240 3.61 -12.69 -5.60
N ARG A 241 2.48 -11.97 -5.69
CA ARG A 241 1.25 -12.38 -6.37
C ARG A 241 0.42 -11.16 -6.72
N ASP A 242 -0.58 -11.33 -7.57
CA ASP A 242 -1.59 -10.29 -7.77
C ASP A 242 -2.48 -10.15 -6.53
N ILE A 243 -2.52 -8.95 -5.94
CA ILE A 243 -3.37 -8.63 -4.78
C ILE A 243 -4.64 -7.89 -5.19
N VAL A 244 -4.75 -7.40 -6.43
CA VAL A 244 -5.92 -6.64 -6.89
C VAL A 244 -7.25 -7.38 -6.69
N PRO A 245 -7.33 -8.71 -6.89
CA PRO A 245 -8.55 -9.45 -6.57
C PRO A 245 -9.01 -9.30 -5.11
N ASP A 246 -8.07 -9.18 -4.16
CA ASP A 246 -8.40 -9.01 -2.74
C ASP A 246 -8.91 -7.59 -2.43
N LEU A 247 -8.54 -6.60 -3.26
CA LEU A 247 -8.96 -5.21 -3.08
C LEU A 247 -10.36 -4.95 -3.64
N LYS A 248 -10.81 -5.78 -4.57
CA LYS A 248 -12.08 -5.59 -5.28
C LYS A 248 -13.27 -5.70 -4.32
N GLY A 249 -14.05 -4.63 -4.24
CA GLY A 249 -15.19 -4.51 -3.32
C GLY A 249 -14.78 -4.31 -1.85
N LYS A 250 -13.48 -4.23 -1.54
CA LYS A 250 -12.95 -3.97 -0.19
C LYS A 250 -12.38 -2.56 -0.06
N ILE A 251 -11.70 -2.08 -1.10
CA ILE A 251 -11.14 -0.73 -1.17
C ILE A 251 -11.94 0.11 -2.16
N ASP A 252 -12.53 1.21 -1.69
CA ASP A 252 -13.31 2.13 -2.54
C ASP A 252 -12.43 3.02 -3.44
N LEU A 253 -11.20 3.31 -3.01
CA LEU A 253 -10.20 4.02 -3.82
C LEU A 253 -8.77 3.59 -3.50
N VAL A 254 -7.99 3.25 -4.52
CA VAL A 254 -6.54 3.06 -4.43
C VAL A 254 -5.82 4.32 -4.89
N ASN A 255 -5.12 4.99 -3.98
CA ASN A 255 -4.31 6.16 -4.25
C ASN A 255 -2.82 5.76 -4.32
N ILE A 256 -2.30 5.64 -5.54
CA ILE A 256 -0.93 5.20 -5.83
C ILE A 256 0.00 6.41 -5.84
N SER A 257 1.07 6.38 -5.08
CA SER A 257 2.09 7.46 -5.06
C SER A 257 3.02 7.31 -6.27
N LEU A 258 2.80 8.13 -7.31
CA LEU A 258 3.58 8.08 -8.54
C LEU A 258 4.96 8.74 -8.36
N ASN A 259 4.99 9.90 -7.70
CA ASN A 259 6.17 10.68 -7.28
C ASN A 259 7.17 11.14 -8.36
N ALA A 260 7.25 10.49 -9.52
CA ALA A 260 8.14 10.83 -10.62
C ALA A 260 7.59 10.30 -11.96
N SER A 261 8.08 10.84 -13.07
CA SER A 261 7.62 10.55 -14.42
C SER A 261 8.37 9.40 -15.11
N CYS A 262 9.45 8.89 -14.54
CA CYS A 262 10.23 7.78 -15.10
C CYS A 262 10.94 6.96 -14.02
N ALA A 263 11.44 5.78 -14.41
CA ALA A 263 12.06 4.82 -13.50
C ALA A 263 13.32 5.36 -12.81
N GLU A 264 14.20 6.03 -13.54
CA GLU A 264 15.42 6.64 -12.99
C GLU A 264 15.09 7.67 -11.92
N LYS A 265 14.22 8.64 -12.23
CA LYS A 265 13.78 9.68 -11.30
C LYS A 265 13.07 9.08 -10.08
N TYR A 266 12.18 8.11 -10.29
CA TYR A 266 11.49 7.40 -9.21
C TYR A 266 12.49 6.72 -8.29
N GLN A 267 13.44 5.98 -8.84
CA GLN A 267 14.41 5.24 -8.04
C GLN A 267 15.35 6.18 -7.26
N LYS A 268 15.73 7.32 -7.87
CA LYS A 268 16.55 8.35 -7.22
C LYS A 268 15.90 8.86 -5.92
N ILE A 269 14.59 9.13 -5.93
CA ILE A 269 13.89 9.76 -4.79
C ILE A 269 13.20 8.76 -3.86
N CYS A 270 12.69 7.64 -4.37
CA CYS A 270 11.94 6.65 -3.61
C CYS A 270 12.84 5.54 -3.05
N ARG A 271 14.01 5.32 -3.68
CA ARG A 271 15.00 4.31 -3.29
C ARG A 271 14.35 2.95 -3.01
N SER A 272 13.57 2.46 -3.95
CA SER A 272 12.89 1.16 -3.81
C SER A 272 13.92 0.05 -3.65
N GLN A 273 13.59 -0.95 -2.82
CA GLN A 273 14.31 -2.21 -2.75
C GLN A 273 14.26 -2.98 -4.08
N PHE A 274 13.24 -2.75 -4.90
CA PHE A 274 13.07 -3.37 -6.22
C PHE A 274 13.74 -2.60 -7.36
N ARG A 275 14.47 -1.53 -7.04
CA ARG A 275 15.19 -0.68 -8.01
C ARG A 275 14.25 -0.13 -9.08
N GLU A 276 14.75 0.15 -10.28
CA GLU A 276 13.99 0.75 -11.37
C GLU A 276 12.78 -0.08 -11.80
N MET A 277 12.80 -1.41 -11.62
CA MET A 277 11.64 -2.27 -11.89
C MET A 277 10.41 -1.93 -11.03
N ALA A 278 10.60 -1.24 -9.89
CA ALA A 278 9.49 -0.74 -9.10
C ALA A 278 8.58 0.18 -9.92
N PHE A 279 9.14 0.98 -10.83
CA PHE A 279 8.37 1.94 -11.61
C PHE A 279 7.41 1.25 -12.58
N ASP A 280 7.88 0.26 -13.32
CA ASP A 280 7.00 -0.50 -14.21
C ASP A 280 5.94 -1.26 -13.42
N ALA A 281 6.29 -1.77 -12.24
CA ALA A 281 5.35 -2.46 -11.37
C ALA A 281 4.24 -1.53 -10.83
N ILE A 282 4.52 -0.27 -10.49
CA ILE A 282 3.45 0.66 -10.06
C ILE A 282 2.50 0.99 -11.20
N LEU A 283 3.01 1.09 -12.44
CA LEU A 283 2.18 1.34 -13.62
C LEU A 283 1.32 0.12 -13.94
N GLU A 284 1.91 -1.08 -13.88
CA GLU A 284 1.16 -2.31 -14.08
C GLU A 284 0.12 -2.54 -13.00
N PHE A 285 0.45 -2.28 -11.73
CA PHE A 285 -0.53 -2.34 -10.64
C PHE A 285 -1.74 -1.44 -10.90
N ALA A 286 -1.51 -0.21 -11.38
CA ALA A 286 -2.59 0.70 -11.77
C ALA A 286 -3.43 0.15 -12.94
N ARG A 287 -2.79 -0.45 -13.96
CA ARG A 287 -3.48 -1.10 -15.08
C ARG A 287 -4.32 -2.30 -14.62
N VAL A 288 -3.78 -3.13 -13.72
CA VAL A 288 -4.49 -4.29 -13.17
C VAL A 288 -5.70 -3.83 -12.35
N CYS A 289 -5.56 -2.80 -11.50
CA CYS A 289 -6.69 -2.19 -10.79
C CYS A 289 -7.80 -1.76 -11.75
N LYS A 290 -7.44 -0.98 -12.79
CA LYS A 290 -8.39 -0.53 -13.82
C LYS A 290 -9.09 -1.69 -14.52
N ARG A 291 -8.33 -2.69 -15.01
CA ARG A 291 -8.88 -3.87 -15.70
C ARG A 291 -9.85 -4.67 -14.84
N ASN A 292 -9.62 -4.70 -13.52
CA ASN A 292 -10.47 -5.45 -12.59
C ASN A 292 -11.64 -4.64 -12.01
N GLY A 293 -11.75 -3.35 -12.36
CA GLY A 293 -12.79 -2.45 -11.85
C GLY A 293 -12.55 -1.99 -10.41
N VAL A 294 -11.28 -1.94 -9.96
CA VAL A 294 -10.90 -1.34 -8.69
C VAL A 294 -10.57 0.14 -8.93
N PRO A 295 -11.37 1.09 -8.41
CA PRO A 295 -11.10 2.51 -8.62
C PRO A 295 -9.70 2.88 -8.13
N CYS A 296 -8.90 3.47 -9.00
CA CYS A 296 -7.55 3.89 -8.66
C CYS A 296 -7.20 5.25 -9.28
N ARG A 297 -6.23 5.92 -8.67
CA ARG A 297 -5.61 7.14 -9.20
C ARG A 297 -4.12 7.16 -8.84
N PHE A 298 -3.34 7.86 -9.65
CA PHE A 298 -2.01 8.29 -9.26
C PHE A 298 -2.08 9.56 -8.42
N SER A 299 -1.06 9.80 -7.61
CA SER A 299 -0.86 11.04 -6.88
C SER A 299 0.59 11.49 -6.89
N ILE A 300 0.77 12.81 -6.95
CA ILE A 300 2.05 13.52 -6.83
C ILE A 300 1.88 14.71 -5.88
N VAL A 301 2.98 15.32 -5.47
CA VAL A 301 2.97 16.65 -4.81
C VAL A 301 3.38 17.69 -5.85
N ASP A 302 2.77 18.86 -5.83
CA ASP A 302 3.01 19.95 -6.78
C ASP A 302 4.44 20.54 -6.75
N CYS A 303 5.18 20.31 -5.66
CA CYS A 303 6.55 20.82 -5.47
C CYS A 303 7.65 20.09 -6.27
N ILE A 304 7.30 19.28 -7.28
CA ILE A 304 8.26 18.54 -8.13
C ILE A 304 8.64 19.29 -9.42
N GLY A 305 8.11 20.50 -9.62
CA GLY A 305 8.37 21.34 -10.79
C GLY A 305 7.36 21.12 -11.91
N GLU A 306 7.03 22.19 -12.65
CA GLU A 306 5.97 22.19 -13.66
C GLU A 306 6.20 21.17 -14.78
N GLU A 307 7.43 21.05 -15.27
CA GLU A 307 7.80 20.08 -16.31
C GLU A 307 7.55 18.63 -15.86
N GLU A 308 7.90 18.32 -14.61
CA GLU A 308 7.72 16.99 -14.04
C GLU A 308 6.24 16.68 -13.78
N VAL A 309 5.49 17.67 -13.29
CA VAL A 309 4.03 17.59 -13.15
C VAL A 309 3.37 17.29 -14.49
N GLU A 310 3.78 17.99 -15.56
CA GLU A 310 3.24 17.78 -16.90
C GLU A 310 3.64 16.41 -17.48
N ALA A 311 4.87 15.96 -17.25
CA ALA A 311 5.30 14.62 -17.62
C ALA A 311 4.49 13.54 -16.89
N CYS A 312 4.20 13.73 -15.60
CA CYS A 312 3.34 12.83 -14.83
C CYS A 312 1.90 12.81 -15.36
N LYS A 313 1.34 13.97 -15.77
CA LYS A 313 0.01 14.03 -16.40
C LYS A 313 -0.04 13.20 -17.69
N LYS A 314 0.94 13.36 -18.58
CA LYS A 314 1.04 12.60 -19.83
C LYS A 314 1.16 11.10 -19.57
N LEU A 315 1.97 10.71 -18.59
CA LEU A 315 2.11 9.31 -18.18
C LEU A 315 0.80 8.74 -17.61
N SER A 316 0.12 9.50 -16.75
CA SER A 316 -1.17 9.11 -16.19
C SER A 316 -2.22 8.88 -17.29
N GLN A 317 -2.25 9.76 -18.29
CA GLN A 317 -3.12 9.64 -19.47
C GLN A 317 -2.79 8.40 -20.30
N SER A 318 -1.50 8.09 -20.53
CA SER A 318 -1.10 6.91 -21.31
C SER A 318 -1.43 5.58 -20.62
N VAL A 319 -1.42 5.56 -19.28
CA VAL A 319 -1.92 4.43 -18.48
C VAL A 319 -3.46 4.42 -18.42
N GLY A 320 -4.07 5.58 -18.63
CA GLY A 320 -5.52 5.80 -18.59
C GLY A 320 -6.08 5.74 -17.17
N VAL A 321 -5.31 6.23 -16.20
CA VAL A 321 -5.67 6.35 -14.77
C VAL A 321 -5.63 7.84 -14.41
N PRO A 322 -6.55 8.37 -13.57
CA PRO A 322 -6.52 9.78 -13.18
C PRO A 322 -5.29 10.15 -12.36
N LEU A 323 -4.83 11.39 -12.48
CA LEU A 323 -3.79 11.98 -11.62
C LEU A 323 -4.41 12.95 -10.62
N TYR A 324 -4.07 12.81 -9.35
CA TYR A 324 -4.39 13.76 -8.29
C TYR A 324 -3.12 14.50 -7.85
N ILE A 325 -3.09 15.80 -8.09
CA ILE A 325 -1.98 16.67 -7.67
C ILE A 325 -2.32 17.18 -6.28
N ARG A 326 -1.42 16.97 -5.33
CA ARG A 326 -1.57 17.44 -3.95
C ARG A 326 -0.77 18.72 -3.76
N ASP A 327 -1.37 19.66 -3.05
CA ASP A 327 -0.66 20.85 -2.59
C ASP A 327 0.43 20.45 -1.59
N TYR A 328 1.59 21.10 -1.70
CA TYR A 328 2.63 20.97 -0.69
C TYR A 328 2.17 21.65 0.61
N ILE A 329 2.16 20.88 1.70
CA ILE A 329 1.81 21.40 3.03
C ILE A 329 3.11 21.87 3.68
N THR A 330 3.27 23.19 3.87
CA THR A 330 4.46 23.79 4.50
C THR A 330 4.51 23.59 6.01
N ASP A 331 3.36 23.32 6.63
CA ASP A 331 3.20 23.32 8.08
C ASP A 331 2.78 21.92 8.57
N SER A 332 3.75 21.19 9.12
CA SER A 332 3.54 19.99 9.94
C SER A 332 4.47 20.04 11.12
#